data_AF-A0A925MGH4-F1
#
_entry.id   AF-A0A925MGH4-F1
#
_cell.length_a   1.000
_cell.length_b   1.000
_cell.length_c   1.000
_cell.angle_alpha   90.00
_cell.angle_beta   90.00
_cell.angle_gamma   90.00
#
_symmetry.space_group_name_H-M   'P 1'
#
loop_
_entity.id
_entity.type
_entity.pdbx_description
1 polymer ?
#
loop_
_entity_poly.entity_id
_entity_poly.type
_entity_poly.pdbx_seq_one_letter_code
_entity_poly.pdbx_strand_id
1 'polypeptide(L)'
;MIDLDSYFARIGYAGPRTPTLDTLNAILHAHVATIPFENLDVLLGRRIDLDPAALQQKLVHDRRGGYCFEQNALLLAVLETLGFAARPLSARVRYQRPRDFTPARTHLFVRVELETSWLVDAGVGAMSLTSALRLDTEALQTTPHEPRRLLREDGRIFHQVQLAGEWHDVCEFTLEEMPPIDREVASWYTSAHPGSHFKNRLLVARALPDGGRLGLLNRELT
;
A
#
# COMPACT_ATOMS: atom_id res chain seq x y z
N MET A 1 6.30 -19.65 -4.65
CA MET A 1 4.97 -19.63 -3.99
C MET A 1 5.18 -19.09 -2.60
N ILE A 2 4.28 -18.24 -2.10
CA ILE A 2 4.38 -17.65 -0.75
C ILE A 2 4.01 -18.71 0.30
N ASP A 3 4.83 -18.87 1.33
CA ASP A 3 4.44 -19.59 2.55
C ASP A 3 3.47 -18.74 3.39
N LEU A 4 2.19 -19.11 3.38
CA LEU A 4 1.14 -18.41 4.13
C LEU A 4 1.31 -18.52 5.64
N ASP A 5 1.85 -19.62 6.16
CA ASP A 5 1.98 -19.82 7.60
C ASP A 5 3.01 -18.86 8.19
N SER A 6 4.17 -18.73 7.55
CA SER A 6 5.18 -17.75 7.94
C SER A 6 4.66 -16.32 7.83
N TYR A 7 3.91 -15.99 6.77
CA TYR A 7 3.30 -14.66 6.61
C TYR A 7 2.29 -14.35 7.73
N PHE A 8 1.39 -15.27 8.03
CA PHE A 8 0.38 -15.08 9.08
C PHE A 8 1.01 -15.00 10.48
N ALA A 9 2.05 -15.79 10.75
CA ALA A 9 2.85 -15.65 11.96
C ALA A 9 3.53 -14.27 12.03
N ARG A 10 4.04 -13.74 10.91
CA ARG A 10 4.67 -12.42 10.84
C ARG A 10 3.74 -11.26 11.15
N ILE A 11 2.48 -11.34 10.72
CA ILE A 11 1.47 -10.29 10.95
C ILE A 11 0.59 -10.56 12.18
N GLY A 12 0.81 -11.68 12.88
CA GLY A 12 0.02 -12.05 14.06
C GLY A 12 -1.44 -12.41 13.75
N TYR A 13 -1.74 -12.90 12.55
CA TYR A 13 -3.09 -13.25 12.13
C TYR A 13 -3.39 -14.73 12.35
N ALA A 14 -4.42 -15.04 13.14
CA ALA A 14 -4.88 -16.40 13.42
C ALA A 14 -6.34 -16.65 12.99
N GLY A 15 -6.90 -15.74 12.19
CA GLY A 15 -8.29 -15.82 11.73
C GLY A 15 -8.51 -16.77 10.53
N PRO A 16 -9.74 -16.78 9.99
CA PRO A 16 -10.09 -17.57 8.80
C PRO A 16 -9.24 -17.25 7.58
N ARG A 17 -9.04 -18.23 6.70
CA ARG A 17 -8.25 -18.08 5.45
C ARG A 17 -9.13 -18.13 4.20
N THR A 18 -10.44 -18.05 4.37
CA THR A 18 -11.41 -18.01 3.27
C THR A 18 -11.45 -16.62 2.62
N PRO A 19 -11.58 -16.52 1.29
CA PRO A 19 -11.51 -15.25 0.58
C PRO A 19 -12.82 -14.44 0.72
N THR A 20 -13.02 -13.86 1.91
CA THR A 20 -14.14 -12.98 2.24
C THR A 20 -13.66 -11.55 2.51
N LEU A 21 -14.59 -10.60 2.53
CA LEU A 21 -14.28 -9.21 2.88
C LEU A 21 -13.70 -9.09 4.31
N ASP A 22 -14.23 -9.86 5.27
CA ASP A 22 -13.74 -9.85 6.65
C ASP A 22 -12.29 -10.34 6.74
N THR A 23 -11.97 -11.42 6.04
CA THR A 23 -10.58 -11.91 5.93
C THR A 23 -9.69 -10.87 5.26
N LEU A 24 -10.15 -10.24 4.17
CA LEU A 24 -9.38 -9.21 3.47
C LEU A 24 -9.04 -8.03 4.38
N ASN A 25 -10.04 -7.51 5.09
CA ASN A 25 -9.87 -6.40 6.02
C ASN A 25 -8.95 -6.78 7.19
N ALA A 26 -9.11 -7.97 7.77
CA ALA A 26 -8.29 -8.41 8.88
C ALA A 26 -6.82 -8.61 8.47
N ILE A 27 -6.57 -9.16 7.28
CA ILE A 27 -5.21 -9.30 6.73
C ILE A 27 -4.59 -7.94 6.45
N LEU A 28 -5.31 -7.03 5.77
CA LEU A 28 -4.79 -5.69 5.47
C LEU A 28 -4.44 -4.94 6.76
N HIS A 29 -5.36 -4.94 7.74
CA HIS A 29 -5.15 -4.27 9.03
C HIS A 29 -3.93 -4.83 9.78
N ALA A 30 -3.83 -6.16 9.90
CA ALA A 30 -2.71 -6.82 10.56
C ALA A 30 -1.36 -6.59 9.82
N HIS A 31 -1.39 -6.56 8.48
CA HIS A 31 -0.22 -6.26 7.66
C HIS A 31 0.34 -4.87 7.96
N VAL A 32 -0.46 -3.82 7.83
CA VAL A 32 -0.01 -2.42 8.01
C VAL A 32 0.31 -2.07 9.46
N ALA A 33 -0.26 -2.80 10.42
CA ALA A 33 0.09 -2.67 11.83
C ALA A 33 1.45 -3.31 12.20
N THR A 34 1.92 -4.28 11.41
CA THR A 34 3.09 -5.10 11.80
C THR A 34 4.28 -4.98 10.86
N ILE A 35 4.06 -4.76 9.55
CA ILE A 35 5.11 -4.58 8.55
C ILE A 35 5.22 -3.07 8.28
N PRO A 36 6.29 -2.40 8.71
CA PRO A 36 6.41 -0.96 8.55
C PRO A 36 6.64 -0.61 7.08
N PHE A 37 6.05 0.49 6.62
CA PHE A 37 6.53 1.16 5.43
C PHE A 37 7.91 1.76 5.72
N GLU A 38 8.90 1.50 4.86
CA GLU A 38 10.25 2.06 5.02
C GLU A 38 11.02 2.12 3.69
N ASN A 39 12.05 2.96 3.61
CA ASN A 39 12.92 3.10 2.43
C ASN A 39 14.43 2.96 2.74
N LEU A 40 14.78 2.24 3.80
CA LEU A 40 16.17 2.08 4.26
C LEU A 40 17.07 1.46 3.20
N ASP A 41 16.61 0.46 2.46
CA ASP A 41 17.42 -0.13 1.39
C ASP A 41 17.73 0.86 0.27
N VAL A 42 16.78 1.75 -0.05
CA VAL A 42 17.01 2.82 -1.04
C VAL A 42 18.11 3.76 -0.57
N LEU A 43 18.05 4.21 0.69
CA LEU A 43 19.06 5.11 1.26
C LEU A 43 20.44 4.45 1.39
N LEU A 44 20.48 3.14 1.63
CA LEU A 44 21.70 2.35 1.72
C LEU A 44 22.21 1.90 0.34
N GLY A 45 21.56 2.28 -0.76
CA GLY A 45 21.96 1.91 -2.12
C GLY A 45 21.84 0.41 -2.41
N ARG A 46 20.99 -0.31 -1.67
CA ARG A 46 20.75 -1.74 -1.85
C ARG A 46 19.72 -1.96 -2.96
N ARG A 47 19.87 -3.07 -3.68
CA ARG A 47 18.90 -3.48 -4.71
C ARG A 47 17.54 -3.73 -4.07
N ILE A 48 16.48 -3.28 -4.74
CA ILE A 48 15.11 -3.67 -4.45
C ILE A 48 14.74 -4.84 -5.36
N ASP A 49 14.29 -5.94 -4.76
CA ASP A 49 13.92 -7.16 -5.48
C ASP A 49 12.44 -7.45 -5.23
N LEU A 50 11.68 -7.56 -6.31
CA LEU A 50 10.23 -7.77 -6.29
C LEU A 50 9.86 -9.25 -6.53
N ASP A 51 10.83 -10.16 -6.60
CA ASP A 51 10.56 -11.59 -6.62
C ASP A 51 9.82 -12.02 -5.34
N PRO A 52 8.74 -12.83 -5.43
CA PRO A 52 7.97 -13.24 -4.25
C PRO A 52 8.79 -13.91 -3.14
N ALA A 53 9.81 -14.70 -3.47
CA ALA A 53 10.66 -15.34 -2.46
C ALA A 53 11.58 -14.32 -1.79
N ALA A 54 12.14 -13.37 -2.54
CA ALA A 54 12.95 -12.29 -1.99
C ALA A 54 12.11 -11.36 -1.07
N LEU A 55 10.89 -11.04 -1.48
CA LEU A 55 9.94 -10.27 -0.68
C LEU A 55 9.59 -10.99 0.62
N GLN A 56 9.26 -12.28 0.55
CA GLN A 56 8.99 -13.08 1.74
C GLN A 56 10.20 -13.15 2.67
N GLN A 57 11.41 -13.39 2.14
CA GLN A 57 12.63 -13.35 2.95
C GLN A 57 12.78 -12.03 3.69
N LYS A 58 12.70 -10.90 2.96
CA LYS A 58 12.94 -9.57 3.54
C LYS A 58 11.85 -9.15 4.53
N LEU A 59 10.58 -9.19 4.14
CA LEU A 59 9.48 -8.60 4.92
C LEU A 59 8.99 -9.56 6.02
N VAL A 60 9.07 -10.88 5.78
CA VAL A 60 8.57 -11.91 6.71
C VAL A 60 9.69 -12.44 7.59
N HIS A 61 10.72 -13.06 7.02
CA HIS A 61 11.75 -13.77 7.79
C HIS A 61 12.75 -12.81 8.46
N ASP A 62 13.24 -11.80 7.72
CA ASP A 62 14.16 -10.79 8.26
C ASP A 62 13.43 -9.71 9.07
N ARG A 63 12.08 -9.78 9.11
CA ARG A 63 11.18 -8.86 9.83
C ARG A 63 11.38 -7.38 9.48
N ARG A 64 11.80 -7.10 8.25
CA ARG A 64 11.98 -5.74 7.75
C ARG A 64 10.66 -5.17 7.22
N GLY A 65 10.73 -3.98 6.66
CA GLY A 65 9.64 -3.35 5.93
C GLY A 65 9.97 -3.21 4.45
N GLY A 66 9.25 -2.33 3.78
CA GLY A 66 9.51 -1.91 2.42
C GLY A 66 8.57 -0.78 2.01
N TYR A 67 8.81 -0.20 0.83
CA TYR A 67 7.91 0.82 0.27
C TYR A 67 6.78 0.20 -0.57
N CYS A 68 6.00 1.01 -1.29
CA CYS A 68 4.75 0.60 -1.96
C CYS A 68 4.86 -0.66 -2.81
N PHE A 69 5.93 -0.80 -3.61
CA PHE A 69 6.09 -1.96 -4.49
C PHE A 69 6.31 -3.25 -3.71
N GLU A 70 7.03 -3.21 -2.59
CA GLU A 70 7.34 -4.39 -1.79
C GLU A 70 6.14 -4.80 -0.93
N GLN A 71 5.49 -3.82 -0.29
CA GLN A 71 4.29 -4.05 0.54
C GLN A 71 3.16 -4.66 -0.28
N ASN A 72 2.79 -4.00 -1.38
CA ASN A 72 1.64 -4.41 -2.18
C ASN A 72 1.95 -5.60 -3.10
N ALA A 73 3.21 -5.86 -3.46
CA ALA A 73 3.56 -7.11 -4.16
C ALA A 73 3.49 -8.32 -3.23
N LEU A 74 3.98 -8.22 -1.99
CA LEU A 74 3.81 -9.28 -0.99
C LEU A 74 2.33 -9.52 -0.70
N LEU A 75 1.56 -8.44 -0.46
CA LEU A 75 0.13 -8.54 -0.19
C LEU A 75 -0.63 -9.16 -1.37
N LEU A 76 -0.33 -8.73 -2.61
CA LEU A 76 -0.91 -9.34 -3.82
C LEU A 76 -0.66 -10.85 -3.86
N ALA A 77 0.58 -11.29 -3.69
CA ALA A 77 0.94 -12.71 -3.74
C ALA A 77 0.26 -13.53 -2.63
N VAL A 78 0.11 -12.97 -1.43
CA VAL A 78 -0.65 -13.59 -0.33
C VAL A 78 -2.12 -13.74 -0.71
N LEU A 79 -2.75 -12.67 -1.21
CA LEU A 79 -4.17 -12.67 -1.58
C LEU A 79 -4.45 -13.66 -2.72
N GLU A 80 -3.59 -13.70 -3.75
CA GLU A 80 -3.68 -14.68 -4.83
C GLU A 80 -3.53 -16.11 -4.31
N THR A 81 -2.59 -16.37 -3.40
CA THR A 81 -2.38 -17.70 -2.80
C THR A 81 -3.58 -18.14 -1.93
N LEU A 82 -4.30 -17.20 -1.32
CA LEU A 82 -5.55 -17.46 -0.58
C LEU A 82 -6.78 -17.65 -1.50
N GLY A 83 -6.62 -17.46 -2.81
CA GLY A 83 -7.69 -17.62 -3.80
C GLY A 83 -8.55 -16.37 -4.01
N PHE A 84 -8.12 -15.19 -3.55
CA PHE A 84 -8.77 -13.94 -3.95
C PHE A 84 -8.51 -13.65 -5.43
N ALA A 85 -9.51 -13.08 -6.12
CA ALA A 85 -9.34 -12.50 -7.44
C ALA A 85 -8.68 -11.11 -7.33
N ALA A 86 -7.37 -11.10 -7.04
CA ALA A 86 -6.59 -9.88 -6.84
C ALA A 86 -5.87 -9.44 -8.12
N ARG A 87 -5.80 -8.13 -8.38
CA ARG A 87 -5.10 -7.54 -9.53
C ARG A 87 -4.25 -6.33 -9.12
N PRO A 88 -3.03 -6.21 -9.65
CA PRO A 88 -2.15 -5.06 -9.43
C PRO A 88 -2.71 -3.82 -10.16
N LEU A 89 -2.78 -2.67 -9.51
CA LEU A 89 -3.15 -1.41 -10.15
C LEU A 89 -2.06 -0.35 -9.95
N SER A 90 -2.01 0.58 -10.89
CA SER A 90 -1.05 1.69 -10.87
C SER A 90 -1.71 3.02 -10.47
N ALA A 91 -1.01 3.81 -9.66
CA ALA A 91 -1.45 5.13 -9.18
C ALA A 91 -0.33 6.16 -9.24
N ARG A 92 -0.72 7.42 -9.10
CA ARG A 92 0.14 8.57 -8.84
C ARG A 92 -0.15 9.06 -7.42
N VAL A 93 0.85 9.08 -6.54
CA VAL A 93 0.68 9.62 -5.17
C VAL A 93 0.52 11.13 -5.25
N ARG A 94 -0.58 11.64 -4.68
CA ARG A 94 -0.94 13.07 -4.64
C ARG A 94 -0.89 13.69 -3.25
N TYR A 95 -0.61 12.92 -2.21
CA TYR A 95 -0.54 13.46 -0.86
C TYR A 95 0.46 14.63 -0.80
N GLN A 96 -0.02 15.79 -0.34
CA GLN A 96 0.73 17.06 -0.31
C GLN A 96 1.28 17.49 -1.69
N ARG A 97 0.51 17.24 -2.76
CA ARG A 97 0.77 17.71 -4.13
C ARG A 97 -0.48 18.38 -4.70
N PRO A 98 -0.37 19.56 -5.32
CA PRO A 98 -1.50 20.24 -5.91
C PRO A 98 -1.98 19.52 -7.19
N ARG A 99 -3.24 19.77 -7.59
CA ARG A 99 -3.89 19.10 -8.73
C ARG A 99 -3.37 19.53 -10.11
N ASP A 100 -2.78 20.73 -10.20
CA ASP A 100 -2.14 21.27 -11.41
C ASP A 100 -0.79 20.61 -11.73
N PHE A 101 -0.21 19.89 -10.77
CA PHE A 101 0.97 19.06 -10.96
C PHE A 101 0.57 17.62 -11.31
N THR A 102 1.33 16.97 -12.20
CA THR A 102 1.16 15.53 -12.53
C THR A 102 2.32 14.72 -11.94
N PRO A 103 2.13 14.00 -10.82
CA PRO A 103 3.15 13.12 -10.25
C PRO A 103 3.41 11.92 -11.17
N ALA A 104 4.58 11.30 -11.08
CA ALA A 104 4.86 10.06 -11.80
C ALA A 104 3.95 8.90 -11.32
N ARG A 105 3.67 7.95 -12.22
CA ARG A 105 2.86 6.75 -11.92
C ARG A 105 3.73 5.69 -11.25
N THR A 106 4.12 5.97 -10.00
CA THR A 106 5.11 5.18 -9.24
C THR A 106 4.52 4.57 -7.97
N HIS A 107 3.23 4.25 -7.98
CA HIS A 107 2.56 3.59 -6.87
C HIS A 107 1.85 2.33 -7.34
N LEU A 108 2.11 1.22 -6.65
CA LEU A 108 1.40 -0.05 -6.81
C LEU A 108 0.37 -0.15 -5.70
N PHE A 109 -0.83 -0.60 -6.01
CA PHE A 109 -1.84 -1.04 -5.05
C PHE A 109 -2.64 -2.20 -5.63
N VAL A 110 -3.62 -2.73 -4.90
CA VAL A 110 -4.34 -3.96 -5.27
C VAL A 110 -5.84 -3.69 -5.40
N ARG A 111 -6.44 -4.22 -6.46
CA ARG A 111 -7.88 -4.41 -6.59
C ARG A 111 -8.23 -5.84 -6.25
N VAL A 112 -9.29 -6.07 -5.50
CA VAL A 112 -9.82 -7.41 -5.18
C VAL A 112 -11.26 -7.50 -5.61
N GLU A 113 -11.59 -8.51 -6.41
CA GLU A 113 -12.97 -8.79 -6.81
C GLU A 113 -13.61 -9.79 -5.83
N LEU A 114 -14.75 -9.39 -5.26
CA LEU A 114 -15.67 -10.23 -4.48
C LEU A 114 -17.08 -10.06 -5.11
N GLU A 115 -18.14 -9.92 -4.31
CA GLU A 115 -19.46 -9.51 -4.82
C GLU A 115 -19.44 -8.11 -5.48
N THR A 116 -18.48 -7.28 -5.07
CA THR A 116 -18.13 -6.00 -5.69
C THR A 116 -16.61 -5.85 -5.71
N SER A 117 -16.12 -4.80 -6.35
CA SER A 117 -14.70 -4.50 -6.47
C SER A 117 -14.21 -3.67 -5.28
N TRP A 118 -13.06 -4.04 -4.73
CA TRP A 118 -12.46 -3.43 -3.55
C TRP A 118 -11.04 -2.95 -3.82
N LEU A 119 -10.71 -1.78 -3.28
CA LEU A 119 -9.39 -1.18 -3.25
C LEU A 119 -8.66 -1.57 -1.96
N VAL A 120 -7.43 -2.05 -2.10
CA VAL A 120 -6.57 -2.48 -1.00
C VAL A 120 -5.18 -1.87 -1.21
N ASP A 121 -4.63 -1.25 -0.18
CA ASP A 121 -3.35 -0.54 -0.31
C ASP A 121 -2.60 -0.41 1.03
N ALA A 122 -1.53 -1.19 1.18
CA ALA A 122 -0.64 -1.17 2.32
C ALA A 122 0.59 -0.25 2.12
N GLY A 123 0.63 0.54 1.04
CA GLY A 123 1.88 1.07 0.50
C GLY A 123 2.02 2.60 0.45
N VAL A 124 1.09 3.41 0.97
CA VAL A 124 1.17 4.89 0.86
C VAL A 124 1.79 5.52 2.11
N GLY A 125 2.78 4.87 2.71
CA GLY A 125 3.43 5.33 3.93
C GLY A 125 2.42 5.58 5.05
N ALA A 126 2.48 6.77 5.67
CA ALA A 126 1.57 7.14 6.76
C ALA A 126 0.10 7.13 6.34
N MET A 127 -0.23 7.30 5.05
CA MET A 127 -1.61 7.35 4.57
C MET A 127 -2.17 6.01 4.07
N SER A 128 -1.45 4.90 4.29
CA SER A 128 -1.87 3.55 3.91
C SER A 128 -3.25 3.19 4.47
N LEU A 129 -4.02 2.43 3.70
CA LEU A 129 -5.34 1.95 4.09
C LEU A 129 -5.22 0.91 5.20
N THR A 130 -6.19 0.91 6.11
CA THR A 130 -6.29 -0.06 7.21
C THR A 130 -7.56 -0.92 7.12
N SER A 131 -8.35 -0.71 6.07
CA SER A 131 -9.46 -1.55 5.59
C SER A 131 -9.65 -1.31 4.09
N ALA A 132 -10.23 -2.28 3.39
CA ALA A 132 -10.53 -2.15 1.97
C ALA A 132 -11.59 -1.07 1.73
N LEU A 133 -11.49 -0.37 0.59
CA LEU A 133 -12.50 0.59 0.16
C LEU A 133 -13.30 0.03 -1.00
N ARG A 134 -14.62 0.13 -0.93
CA ARG A 134 -15.52 -0.26 -2.02
C ARG A 134 -15.35 0.69 -3.20
N LEU A 135 -15.15 0.14 -4.40
CA LEU A 135 -14.68 0.89 -5.58
C LEU A 135 -15.82 1.54 -6.40
N ASP A 136 -17.04 1.04 -6.26
CA ASP A 136 -18.23 1.44 -7.03
C ASP A 136 -19.04 2.58 -6.38
N THR A 137 -18.52 3.21 -5.32
CA THR A 137 -19.21 4.27 -4.56
C THR A 137 -18.27 5.42 -4.23
N GLU A 138 -18.82 6.64 -4.21
CA GLU A 138 -18.14 7.87 -3.77
C GLU A 138 -18.53 8.29 -2.34
N ALA A 139 -19.39 7.50 -1.68
CA ALA A 139 -19.79 7.76 -0.31
C ALA A 139 -18.58 7.72 0.63
N LEU A 140 -18.71 8.40 1.78
CA LEU A 140 -17.77 8.27 2.88
C LEU A 140 -17.74 6.81 3.34
N GLN A 141 -16.53 6.30 3.56
CA GLN A 141 -16.27 4.95 4.04
C GLN A 141 -15.46 5.04 5.34
N THR A 142 -16.05 4.55 6.42
CA THR A 142 -15.37 4.46 7.73
C THR A 142 -14.30 3.38 7.67
N THR A 143 -13.12 3.69 8.20
CA THR A 143 -12.02 2.74 8.38
C THR A 143 -11.66 2.67 9.86
N PRO A 144 -10.83 1.70 10.30
CA PRO A 144 -10.30 1.70 11.66
C PRO A 144 -9.45 2.94 12.01
N HIS A 145 -9.13 3.80 11.04
CA HIS A 145 -8.39 5.05 11.24
C HIS A 145 -9.23 6.20 10.65
N GLU A 146 -8.70 6.94 9.67
CA GLU A 146 -9.39 8.09 9.11
C GLU A 146 -10.47 7.69 8.12
N PRO A 147 -11.61 8.40 8.06
CA PRO A 147 -12.59 8.26 7.00
C PRO A 147 -11.96 8.46 5.63
N ARG A 148 -12.39 7.64 4.67
CA ARG A 148 -11.92 7.70 3.27
C ARG A 148 -13.09 7.89 2.33
N ARG A 149 -12.81 8.36 1.12
CA ARG A 149 -13.76 8.30 0.01
C ARG A 149 -13.02 8.17 -1.32
N LEU A 150 -13.78 7.79 -2.34
CA LEU A 150 -13.35 7.89 -3.73
C LEU A 150 -14.10 9.04 -4.40
N LEU A 151 -13.44 9.77 -5.28
CA LEU A 151 -14.04 10.83 -6.09
C LEU A 151 -13.70 10.60 -7.55
N ARG A 152 -14.68 10.64 -8.46
CA ARG A 152 -14.49 10.47 -9.89
C ARG A 152 -14.63 11.80 -10.60
N GLU A 153 -13.60 12.18 -11.34
CA GLU A 153 -13.53 13.47 -12.02
C GLU A 153 -12.65 13.33 -13.25
N ASP A 154 -13.14 13.79 -14.41
CA ASP A 154 -12.43 13.75 -15.70
C ASP A 154 -11.84 12.37 -16.06
N GLY A 155 -12.60 11.29 -15.82
CA GLY A 155 -12.15 9.92 -16.10
C GLY A 155 -11.05 9.40 -15.16
N ARG A 156 -10.72 10.14 -14.11
CA ARG A 156 -9.79 9.73 -13.03
C ARG A 156 -10.57 9.40 -11.76
N ILE A 157 -9.93 8.63 -10.89
CA ILE A 157 -10.42 8.31 -9.54
C ILE A 157 -9.40 8.83 -8.54
N PHE A 158 -9.87 9.56 -7.54
CA PHE A 158 -9.07 10.08 -6.44
C PHE A 158 -9.45 9.34 -5.15
N HIS A 159 -8.49 8.66 -4.54
CA HIS A 159 -8.62 8.21 -3.16
C HIS A 159 -8.30 9.40 -2.25
N GLN A 160 -9.26 9.79 -1.41
CA GLN A 160 -9.13 10.88 -0.46
C GLN A 160 -9.22 10.40 0.99
N VAL A 161 -8.52 11.12 1.87
CA VAL A 161 -8.55 10.95 3.33
C VAL A 161 -9.09 12.21 3.99
N GLN A 162 -9.89 12.06 5.04
CA GLN A 162 -10.33 13.19 5.84
C GLN A 162 -9.38 13.40 7.04
N LEU A 163 -8.72 14.56 7.10
CA LEU A 163 -7.83 14.96 8.19
C LEU A 163 -8.30 16.30 8.73
N ALA A 164 -8.49 16.41 10.05
CA ALA A 164 -8.96 17.65 10.70
C ALA A 164 -10.21 18.27 10.04
N GLY A 165 -11.11 17.44 9.49
CA GLY A 165 -12.33 17.87 8.81
C GLY A 165 -12.17 18.15 7.30
N GLU A 166 -10.95 18.23 6.78
CA GLU A 166 -10.67 18.51 5.37
C GLU A 166 -10.33 17.25 4.57
N TRP A 167 -10.68 17.25 3.28
CA TRP A 167 -10.37 16.15 2.37
C TRP A 167 -9.05 16.40 1.63
N HIS A 168 -8.14 15.42 1.68
CA HIS A 168 -6.86 15.48 0.98
C HIS A 168 -6.75 14.33 -0.03
N ASP A 169 -6.26 14.64 -1.24
CA ASP A 169 -5.95 13.62 -2.25
C ASP A 169 -4.74 12.79 -1.80
N VAL A 170 -4.92 11.48 -1.67
CA VAL A 170 -3.85 10.53 -1.34
C VAL A 170 -3.22 10.01 -2.63
N CYS A 171 -4.04 9.53 -3.56
CA CYS A 171 -3.63 8.99 -4.86
C CYS A 171 -4.65 9.30 -5.94
N GLU A 172 -4.20 9.41 -7.19
CA GLU A 172 -5.06 9.36 -8.38
C GLU A 172 -4.74 8.13 -9.25
N PHE A 173 -5.76 7.55 -9.89
CA PHE A 173 -5.62 6.37 -10.75
C PHE A 173 -6.74 6.26 -11.79
N THR A 174 -6.56 5.33 -12.73
CA THR A 174 -7.44 5.10 -13.89
C THR A 174 -7.83 3.63 -14.05
N LEU A 175 -7.63 2.81 -13.01
CA LEU A 175 -7.84 1.34 -13.01
C LEU A 175 -6.94 0.56 -13.98
N GLU A 176 -5.86 1.19 -14.45
CA GLU A 176 -4.84 0.55 -15.27
C GLU A 176 -4.09 -0.50 -14.44
N GLU A 177 -4.15 -1.76 -14.89
CA GLU A 177 -3.39 -2.83 -14.28
C GLU A 177 -1.89 -2.57 -14.44
N MET A 178 -1.09 -2.99 -13.46
CA MET A 178 0.36 -2.81 -13.48
C MET A 178 1.08 -4.16 -13.68
N PRO A 179 1.36 -4.54 -14.94
CA PRO A 179 2.18 -5.72 -15.26
C PRO A 179 3.51 -5.75 -14.51
N PRO A 180 4.12 -6.94 -14.33
CA PRO A 180 5.38 -7.07 -13.60
C PRO A 180 6.51 -6.14 -14.07
N ILE A 181 6.68 -5.99 -15.39
CA ILE A 181 7.72 -5.11 -15.96
C ILE A 181 7.51 -3.64 -15.59
N ASP A 182 6.25 -3.19 -15.53
CA ASP A 182 5.93 -1.80 -15.18
C ASP A 182 6.21 -1.53 -13.70
N ARG A 183 5.98 -2.54 -12.84
CA ARG A 183 6.36 -2.47 -11.41
C ARG A 183 7.87 -2.35 -11.26
N GLU A 184 8.65 -3.12 -12.02
CA GLU A 184 10.10 -3.06 -12.00
C GLU A 184 10.62 -1.69 -12.45
N VAL A 185 10.13 -1.19 -13.59
CA VAL A 185 10.53 0.13 -14.13
C VAL A 185 10.19 1.25 -13.15
N ALA A 186 8.98 1.24 -12.59
CA ALA A 186 8.55 2.26 -11.64
C ALA A 186 9.28 2.15 -10.29
N SER A 187 9.57 0.92 -9.83
CA SER A 187 10.38 0.64 -8.64
C SER A 187 11.82 1.14 -8.82
N TRP A 188 12.43 0.89 -9.98
CA TRP A 188 13.76 1.38 -10.33
C TRP A 188 13.80 2.91 -10.39
N TYR A 189 12.83 3.56 -11.03
CA TYR A 189 12.75 5.03 -11.01
C TYR A 189 12.68 5.54 -9.56
N THR A 190 11.82 4.94 -8.75
CA THR A 190 11.60 5.34 -7.36
C THR A 190 12.85 5.13 -6.49
N SER A 191 13.63 4.08 -6.69
CA SER A 191 14.82 3.78 -5.88
C SER A 191 16.12 4.37 -6.42
N ALA A 192 16.24 4.61 -7.73
CA ALA A 192 17.50 4.96 -8.38
C ALA A 192 17.55 6.39 -8.92
N HIS A 193 16.43 6.97 -9.36
CA HIS A 193 16.43 8.29 -10.00
C HIS A 193 16.92 9.38 -9.03
N PRO A 194 17.89 10.24 -9.41
CA PRO A 194 18.44 11.27 -8.51
C PRO A 194 17.40 12.25 -7.96
N GLY A 195 16.33 12.50 -8.73
CA GLY A 195 15.21 13.34 -8.31
C GLY A 195 14.15 12.63 -7.44
N SER A 196 14.31 11.34 -7.15
CA SER A 196 13.37 10.63 -6.27
C SER A 196 13.55 11.07 -4.82
N HIS A 197 12.46 11.48 -4.18
CA HIS A 197 12.47 11.86 -2.77
C HIS A 197 12.86 10.69 -1.84
N PHE A 198 12.68 9.44 -2.28
CA PHE A 198 13.10 8.25 -1.54
C PHE A 198 14.62 8.10 -1.40
N LYS A 199 15.42 8.81 -2.21
CA LYS A 199 16.89 8.77 -2.11
C LYS A 199 17.47 9.77 -1.11
N ASN A 200 16.66 10.75 -0.68
CA ASN A 200 17.16 11.94 0.01
C ASN A 200 16.47 12.15 1.36
N ARG A 201 15.51 11.28 1.70
CA ARG A 201 14.67 11.40 2.90
C ARG A 201 14.49 10.03 3.52
N LEU A 202 14.61 9.94 4.83
CA LEU A 202 14.18 8.76 5.58
C LEU A 202 12.67 8.83 5.78
N LEU A 203 11.97 7.80 5.36
CA LEU A 203 10.54 7.63 5.49
C LEU A 203 10.32 6.30 6.21
N VAL A 204 9.68 6.34 7.38
CA VAL A 204 9.15 5.15 8.04
C VAL A 204 7.73 5.44 8.47
N ALA A 205 6.82 4.49 8.29
CA ALA A 205 5.47 4.63 8.82
C ALA A 205 4.90 3.28 9.27
N ARG A 206 4.02 3.31 10.26
CA ARG A 206 3.30 2.12 10.72
C ARG A 206 1.95 2.54 11.30
N ALA A 207 0.90 1.80 10.94
CA ALA A 207 -0.39 1.93 11.62
C ALA A 207 -0.30 1.33 13.04
N LEU A 208 -1.14 1.81 13.96
CA LEU A 208 -1.27 1.25 15.30
C LEU A 208 -2.68 0.65 15.47
N PRO A 209 -2.82 -0.44 16.25
CA PRO A 209 -4.12 -1.08 16.44
C PRO A 209 -5.20 -0.20 17.09
N ASP A 210 -4.80 0.85 17.79
CA ASP A 210 -5.68 1.80 18.49
C ASP A 210 -6.19 2.96 17.60
N GLY A 211 -5.90 2.90 16.29
CA GLY A 211 -6.26 3.95 15.32
C GLY A 211 -5.20 5.04 15.19
N GLY A 212 -4.12 4.97 15.98
CA GLY A 212 -2.96 5.85 15.84
C GLY A 212 -2.08 5.50 14.64
N ARG A 213 -1.18 6.40 14.28
CA ARG A 213 -0.14 6.16 13.27
C ARG A 213 1.19 6.66 13.79
N LEU A 214 2.26 5.95 13.45
CA LEU A 214 3.63 6.43 13.59
C LEU A 214 4.14 6.85 12.22
N GLY A 215 4.73 8.03 12.15
CA GLY A 215 5.45 8.55 10.98
C GLY A 215 6.81 9.07 11.39
N LEU A 216 7.87 8.62 10.72
CA LEU A 216 9.21 9.19 10.82
C LEU A 216 9.58 9.79 9.47
N LEU A 217 9.77 11.11 9.46
CA LEU A 217 10.35 11.84 8.34
C LEU A 217 11.69 12.41 8.78
N ASN A 218 12.79 11.84 8.27
CA ASN A 218 14.14 12.19 8.69
C ASN A 218 14.35 12.05 10.22
N ARG A 219 14.25 13.17 10.93
CA ARG A 219 14.49 13.28 12.38
C ARG A 219 13.20 13.57 13.16
N GLU A 220 12.08 13.72 12.47
CA GLU A 220 10.79 14.10 13.04
C GLU A 220 9.91 12.85 13.15
N LEU A 221 9.58 12.48 14.39
CA LEU A 221 8.63 11.42 14.72
C LEU A 221 7.28 12.06 15.08
N THR A 222 6.22 11.60 14.43
CA THR A 222 4.82 12.00 14.66
C THR A 222 3.95 10.79 14.93
#